data_AF-A0A1A8NZ98-F1
#
_entry.id   AF-A0A1A8NZ98-F1
#
_cell.length_a   1.000
_cell.length_b   1.000
_cell.length_c   1.000
_cell.angle_alpha   90.00
_cell.angle_beta   90.00
_cell.angle_gamma   90.00
#
_symmetry.space_group_name_H-M   'P 1'
#
loop_
_entity.id
_entity.type
_entity.pdbx_description
1 polymer ?
#
loop_
_entity_poly.entity_id
_entity_poly.type
_entity_poly.pdbx_seq_one_letter_code
_entity_poly.pdbx_strand_id
1 'polypeptide(L)'
;FGMPLPIDLQVDVTKVPQNRTLAKVWFNPEGHHTMPAYLNSLNNFILRSKIPADKDPQQYAISVSSHPYFGRMDDEDTVVKGLLQILVAMCVLTGFSITTSSFALYEVNEHQSGSKRLQHIAGISEAFYWSV
;
A
#
# COMPACT_ATOMS: atom_id res chain seq x y z
N PHE A 1 24.62 3.80 -17.61
CA PHE A 1 24.33 5.22 -17.38
C PHE A 1 25.61 5.89 -16.92
N GLY A 2 26.05 6.93 -17.64
CA GLY A 2 27.32 7.63 -17.40
C GLY A 2 28.50 7.06 -18.19
N MET A 3 29.34 7.95 -18.74
CA MET A 3 30.63 7.57 -19.32
C MET A 3 31.56 6.97 -18.25
N PRO A 4 32.49 6.07 -18.61
CA PRO A 4 33.49 5.58 -17.67
C PRO A 4 34.28 6.76 -17.08
N LEU A 5 34.63 6.66 -15.79
CA LEU A 5 35.42 7.71 -15.16
C LEU A 5 36.79 7.79 -15.85
N PRO A 6 37.28 9.00 -16.19
CA PRO A 6 38.64 9.15 -16.70
C PRO A 6 39.66 8.72 -15.65
N ILE A 7 40.69 8.00 -16.08
CA ILE A 7 41.72 7.41 -15.21
C ILE A 7 42.49 8.50 -14.43
N ASP A 8 42.52 9.72 -14.96
CA ASP A 8 43.22 10.87 -14.39
C ASP A 8 42.33 11.76 -13.48
N LEU A 9 41.13 11.29 -13.10
CA LEU A 9 40.23 12.08 -12.26
C LEU A 9 40.72 12.15 -10.81
N GLN A 10 41.53 13.16 -10.50
CA GLN A 10 41.93 13.47 -9.13
C GLN A 10 40.87 14.35 -8.45
N VAL A 11 40.21 13.81 -7.43
CA VAL A 11 39.35 14.60 -6.54
C VAL A 11 40.27 15.36 -5.58
N ASP A 12 40.68 16.57 -5.97
CA ASP A 12 41.61 17.45 -5.23
C ASP A 12 40.94 18.13 -4.01
N VAL A 13 40.31 17.33 -3.15
CA VAL A 13 39.66 17.77 -1.92
C VAL A 13 40.33 17.06 -0.75
N THR A 14 41.49 17.58 -0.37
CA THR A 14 42.33 17.05 0.72
C THR A 14 41.97 17.65 2.09
N LYS A 15 41.29 18.80 2.12
CA LYS A 15 40.89 19.50 3.36
C LYS A 15 39.46 20.04 3.25
N VAL A 16 38.62 19.67 4.21
CA VAL A 16 37.24 20.16 4.32
C VAL A 16 37.28 21.63 4.76
N PRO A 17 36.82 22.60 3.95
CA PRO A 17 36.73 23.98 4.40
C PRO A 17 35.66 24.10 5.49
N GLN A 18 35.95 24.77 6.60
CA GLN A 18 35.02 24.89 7.75
C GLN A 18 33.61 25.40 7.37
N ASN A 19 33.49 26.15 6.25
CA ASN A 19 32.24 26.76 5.80
C ASN A 19 31.76 26.27 4.41
N ARG A 20 32.20 25.11 3.90
CA ARG A 20 31.74 24.61 2.58
C ARG A 20 31.39 23.12 2.57
N THR A 21 30.31 22.81 1.86
CA THR A 21 29.93 21.45 1.49
C THR A 21 30.90 20.90 0.45
N LEU A 22 31.46 19.71 0.68
CA LEU A 22 32.47 19.09 -0.21
C LEU A 22 31.90 18.61 -1.53
N ALA A 23 30.69 18.07 -1.50
CA ALA A 23 29.98 17.56 -2.65
C ALA A 23 28.48 17.78 -2.46
N LYS A 24 27.79 18.09 -3.56
CA LYS A 24 26.33 18.25 -3.60
C LYS A 24 25.81 17.37 -4.73
N VAL A 25 24.81 16.56 -4.42
CA VAL A 25 24.06 15.80 -5.42
C VAL A 25 22.63 16.33 -5.48
N TRP A 26 22.16 16.58 -6.69
CA TRP A 26 20.76 16.90 -6.96
C TRP A 26 20.01 15.61 -7.23
N PHE A 27 18.79 15.50 -6.71
CA PHE A 27 17.93 14.33 -6.90
C PHE A 27 16.51 14.79 -7.24
N ASN A 28 15.74 13.93 -7.90
CA ASN A 28 14.33 14.20 -8.15
C ASN A 28 13.51 13.78 -6.91
N PRO A 29 12.81 14.70 -6.21
CA PRO A 29 12.00 14.35 -5.05
C PRO A 29 10.75 13.51 -5.37
N GLU A 30 10.35 13.37 -6.64
CA GLU A 30 9.14 12.60 -7.01
C GLU A 30 9.24 11.10 -6.72
N GLY A 31 10.46 10.54 -6.71
CA GLY A 31 10.62 9.11 -6.44
C GLY A 31 10.91 8.82 -4.96
N HIS A 32 10.18 7.88 -4.36
CA HIS A 32 10.28 7.55 -2.93
C HIS A 32 11.69 7.16 -2.45
N HIS A 33 12.51 6.56 -3.32
CA HIS A 33 13.87 6.10 -2.99
C HIS A 33 14.97 6.85 -3.73
N THR A 34 14.66 7.98 -4.37
CA THR A 34 15.65 8.72 -5.15
C THR A 34 16.72 9.33 -4.25
N MET A 35 16.32 9.96 -3.14
CA MET A 35 17.27 10.58 -2.21
C MET A 35 18.38 9.62 -1.74
N PRO A 36 18.09 8.45 -1.14
CA PRO A 36 19.13 7.51 -0.74
C PRO A 36 19.87 6.87 -1.93
N ALA A 37 19.22 6.67 -3.08
CA ALA A 37 19.86 6.10 -4.26
C ALA A 37 20.93 7.03 -4.84
N TYR A 38 20.62 8.31 -5.03
CA TYR A 38 21.57 9.32 -5.55
C TYR A 38 22.72 9.56 -4.57
N LEU A 39 22.44 9.54 -3.26
CA LEU A 39 23.48 9.60 -2.24
C LEU A 39 24.42 8.38 -2.31
N ASN A 40 23.87 7.17 -2.48
CA ASN A 40 24.67 5.97 -2.66
C ASN A 40 25.50 6.03 -3.96
N SER A 41 24.95 6.56 -5.05
CA SER A 41 25.69 6.78 -6.30
C SER A 41 26.86 7.75 -6.11
N LEU A 42 26.66 8.86 -5.38
CA LEU A 42 27.75 9.80 -5.05
C LEU A 42 28.83 9.14 -4.19
N ASN A 43 28.45 8.37 -3.17
CA ASN A 43 29.39 7.67 -2.31
C ASN A 43 30.21 6.63 -3.08
N ASN A 44 29.57 5.87 -3.98
CA ASN A 44 30.24 4.94 -4.87
C ASN A 44 31.18 5.64 -5.85
N PHE A 45 30.80 6.83 -6.34
CA PHE A 45 31.67 7.64 -7.19
C PHE A 45 32.94 8.08 -6.45
N ILE A 46 32.79 8.60 -5.23
CA ILE A 46 33.93 9.00 -4.39
C ILE A 46 34.80 7.78 -4.06
N LEU A 47 34.19 6.64 -3.72
CA LEU A 47 34.92 5.39 -3.47
C LEU A 47 35.78 5.04 -4.69
N ARG A 48 35.20 4.98 -5.89
CA ARG A 48 35.90 4.57 -7.11
C ARG A 48 36.98 5.55 -7.54
N SER A 49 36.83 6.85 -7.26
CA SER A 49 37.87 7.85 -7.54
C SER A 49 39.12 7.75 -6.64
N LYS A 50 39.01 7.07 -5.50
CA LYS A 50 40.10 6.94 -4.52
C LYS A 50 40.77 5.57 -4.52
N ILE A 51 40.38 4.68 -5.44
CA ILE A 51 40.98 3.36 -5.58
C ILE A 51 42.33 3.51 -6.31
N PRO A 52 43.41 2.87 -5.79
CA PRO A 52 44.71 2.86 -6.48
C PRO A 52 44.62 2.25 -7.88
N ALA A 53 45.44 2.72 -8.82
CA ALA A 53 45.44 2.26 -10.22
C ALA A 53 45.72 0.75 -10.40
N ASP A 54 46.30 0.09 -9.39
CA ASP A 54 46.59 -1.36 -9.37
C ASP A 54 45.34 -2.22 -9.08
N LYS A 55 44.22 -1.61 -8.70
CA LYS A 55 42.99 -2.33 -8.33
C LYS A 55 41.85 -1.96 -9.27
N ASP A 56 41.08 -2.96 -9.68
CA ASP A 56 39.90 -2.76 -10.53
C ASP A 56 38.77 -2.06 -9.73
N PRO A 57 38.37 -0.82 -10.09
CA PRO A 57 37.30 -0.11 -9.40
C PRO A 57 35.93 -0.79 -9.47
N GLN A 58 35.71 -1.70 -10.43
CA GLN A 58 34.42 -2.40 -10.56
C GLN A 58 34.18 -3.42 -9.46
N GLN A 59 35.25 -3.91 -8.81
CA GLN A 59 35.15 -4.88 -7.72
C GLN A 59 34.69 -4.25 -6.39
N TYR A 60 34.68 -2.92 -6.31
CA TYR A 60 34.35 -2.18 -5.10
C TYR A 60 33.04 -1.41 -5.28
N ALA A 61 32.08 -1.71 -4.41
CA ALA A 61 30.78 -1.05 -4.38
C ALA A 61 30.19 -1.02 -2.96
N ILE A 62 29.45 0.04 -2.67
CA ILE A 62 28.60 0.21 -1.50
C ILE A 62 27.16 -0.03 -1.96
N SER A 63 26.47 -0.96 -1.31
CA SER A 63 25.04 -1.19 -1.49
C SER A 63 24.26 -0.61 -0.32
N VAL A 64 23.10 -0.02 -0.60
CA VAL A 64 22.20 0.54 0.40
C VAL A 64 20.86 -0.18 0.29
N SER A 65 20.37 -0.66 1.42
CA SER A 65 19.06 -1.30 1.53
C SER A 65 18.25 -0.62 2.63
N SER A 66 17.05 -0.17 2.28
CA SER A 66 16.11 0.40 3.24
C SER A 66 15.27 -0.73 3.85
N HIS A 67 15.38 -0.91 5.16
CA HIS A 67 14.54 -1.83 5.93
C HIS A 67 13.67 -1.00 6.86
N PRO A 68 12.38 -0.79 6.52
CA PRO A 68 11.46 -0.09 7.39
C PRO A 68 11.39 -0.79 8.75
N TYR A 69 11.43 -0.02 9.82
CA TYR A 69 11.23 -0.57 11.17
C TYR A 69 9.77 -1.00 11.31
N PHE A 70 9.54 -2.22 11.78
CA PHE A 70 8.22 -2.83 11.99
C PHE A 70 7.47 -2.24 13.21
N GLY A 71 7.71 -0.97 13.53
CA GLY A 71 7.13 -0.28 14.68
C GLY A 71 5.60 -0.22 14.63
N ARG A 72 5.03 0.50 15.61
CA ARG A 72 3.59 0.75 15.71
C ARG A 72 3.04 1.20 14.36
N MET A 73 1.87 0.65 13.98
CA MET A 73 1.10 1.13 12.83
C MET A 73 0.96 2.63 12.91
N ASP A 74 1.20 3.32 11.79
CA ASP A 74 0.97 4.75 11.76
C ASP A 74 -0.52 5.04 12.01
N ASP A 75 -0.82 6.23 12.53
CA ASP A 75 -2.20 6.59 12.85
C ASP A 75 -3.05 6.64 11.57
N GLU A 76 -2.45 7.09 10.47
CA GLU A 76 -3.04 7.08 9.13
C GLU A 76 -3.39 5.66 8.65
N ASP A 77 -2.46 4.71 8.79
CA ASP A 77 -2.70 3.30 8.40
C ASP A 77 -3.84 2.69 9.21
N THR A 78 -3.95 3.06 10.48
CA THR A 78 -5.00 2.59 11.38
C THR A 78 -6.36 3.14 10.95
N VAL A 79 -6.43 4.43 10.60
CA VAL A 79 -7.65 5.05 10.08
C VAL A 79 -8.07 4.42 8.76
N VAL A 80 -7.15 4.23 7.81
CA VAL A 80 -7.43 3.61 6.51
C VAL A 80 -7.97 2.19 6.69
N LYS A 81 -7.36 1.39 7.57
CA LYS A 81 -7.86 0.05 7.89
C LYS A 81 -9.25 0.07 8.51
N GLY A 82 -9.52 1.01 9.42
CA GLY A 82 -10.85 1.22 10.00
C GLY A 82 -11.90 1.53 8.93
N LEU A 83 -11.59 2.42 7.98
CA LEU A 83 -12.48 2.77 6.87
C LEU A 83 -12.79 1.56 5.99
N LEU A 84 -11.80 0.73 5.69
CA LEU A 84 -12.00 -0.51 4.93
C LEU A 84 -12.97 -1.47 5.64
N GLN A 85 -12.84 -1.62 6.97
CA GLN A 85 -13.74 -2.47 7.75
C GLN A 85 -15.17 -1.94 7.76
N ILE A 86 -15.36 -0.63 7.87
CA ILE A 86 -16.68 0.00 7.81
C ILE A 86 -17.31 -0.23 6.43
N LEU A 87 -16.55 -0.11 5.35
CA LEU A 87 -17.04 -0.36 3.99
C LEU A 87 -17.56 -1.79 3.84
N VAL A 88 -16.81 -2.78 4.33
CA VAL A 88 -17.23 -4.19 4.34
C VAL A 88 -18.53 -4.36 5.15
N ALA A 89 -18.61 -3.73 6.34
CA ALA A 89 -19.81 -3.80 7.17
C ALA A 89 -21.04 -3.19 6.46
N MET A 90 -20.88 -2.06 5.75
CA MET A 90 -21.95 -1.46 4.96
C MET A 90 -22.41 -2.40 3.84
N CYS A 91 -21.50 -3.04 3.11
CA CYS A 91 -21.86 -4.01 2.06
C CYS A 91 -22.68 -5.18 2.62
N VAL A 92 -22.27 -5.74 3.75
CA VAL A 92 -22.99 -6.84 4.42
C VAL A 92 -24.37 -6.36 4.89
N LEU A 93 -24.47 -5.18 5.50
CA LEU A 93 -25.73 -4.61 5.97
C LEU A 93 -26.72 -4.38 4.82
N THR A 94 -26.25 -3.83 3.70
CA THR A 94 -27.07 -3.63 2.50
C THR A 94 -27.53 -4.96 1.91
N GLY A 95 -26.65 -5.95 1.80
CA GLY A 95 -27.00 -7.29 1.31
C GLY A 95 -28.05 -7.97 2.19
N PHE A 96 -27.90 -7.87 3.51
CA PHE A 96 -28.88 -8.38 4.46
C PHE A 96 -30.23 -7.66 4.33
N SER A 97 -30.23 -6.33 4.23
CA SER A 97 -31.45 -5.53 4.05
C SER A 97 -32.21 -5.88 2.76
N ILE A 98 -31.50 -6.12 1.66
CA ILE A 98 -32.13 -6.52 0.38
C ILE A 98 -32.73 -7.92 0.52
N THR A 99 -31.99 -8.84 1.12
CA THR A 99 -32.42 -10.24 1.29
C THR A 99 -33.67 -10.32 2.16
N THR A 100 -33.71 -9.60 3.29
CA THR A 100 -34.88 -9.59 4.18
C THR A 100 -36.09 -8.93 3.53
N SER A 101 -35.90 -7.81 2.81
CA SER A 101 -36.98 -7.16 2.05
C SER A 101 -37.55 -8.05 0.95
N SER A 102 -36.77 -8.97 0.39
CA SER A 102 -37.26 -9.89 -0.64
C SER A 102 -38.34 -10.84 -0.14
N PHE A 103 -38.43 -11.13 1.17
CA PHE A 103 -39.47 -12.00 1.71
C PHE A 103 -40.88 -11.39 1.59
N ALA A 104 -40.99 -10.06 1.65
CA ALA A 104 -42.26 -9.36 1.49
C ALA A 104 -42.90 -9.60 0.11
N LEU A 105 -42.11 -9.90 -0.92
CA LEU A 105 -42.62 -10.24 -2.25
C LEU A 105 -43.45 -11.53 -2.23
N TYR A 106 -43.08 -12.51 -1.40
CA TYR A 106 -43.83 -13.75 -1.28
C TYR A 106 -45.20 -13.51 -0.64
N GLU A 107 -45.27 -12.72 0.43
CA GLU A 107 -46.53 -12.38 1.10
C GLU A 107 -47.48 -11.62 0.16
N VAL A 108 -46.94 -10.67 -0.62
CA VAL A 108 -47.72 -9.94 -1.63
C VAL A 108 -48.24 -10.88 -2.73
N ASN A 109 -47.39 -11.77 -3.24
CA ASN A 109 -47.78 -12.72 -4.28
C ASN A 109 -48.85 -13.70 -3.78
N GLU A 110 -48.72 -14.16 -2.54
CA GLU A 110 -49.71 -15.01 -1.87
C GLU A 110 -51.05 -14.29 -1.64
N HIS A 111 -51.02 -13.00 -1.31
CA HIS A 111 -52.25 -12.21 -1.23
C HIS A 111 -52.97 -12.11 -2.58
N GLN A 112 -52.22 -11.91 -3.68
CA GLN A 112 -52.77 -11.82 -5.03
C GLN A 112 -53.31 -13.16 -5.53
N SER A 113 -52.62 -14.27 -5.25
CA SER A 113 -53.05 -15.61 -5.66
C SER A 113 -54.18 -16.18 -4.78
N GLY A 114 -54.37 -15.61 -3.58
CA GLY A 114 -55.32 -16.08 -2.59
C GLY A 114 -54.89 -17.36 -1.87
N SER A 115 -53.63 -17.80 -2.00
CA SER A 115 -53.15 -19.07 -1.43
C SER A 115 -53.25 -19.11 0.09
N LYS A 116 -52.96 -18.00 0.80
CA LYS A 116 -53.10 -17.91 2.27
C LYS A 116 -54.53 -18.20 2.72
N ARG A 117 -55.52 -17.67 2.00
CA ARG A 117 -56.94 -17.91 2.28
C ARG A 117 -57.30 -19.38 2.08
N LEU A 118 -56.75 -20.01 1.04
CA LEU A 118 -57.00 -21.41 0.71
C LEU A 118 -56.39 -22.35 1.77
N GLN A 119 -55.19 -22.03 2.27
CA GLN A 119 -54.54 -22.73 3.38
C GLN A 119 -55.35 -22.65 4.68
N HIS A 120 -55.91 -21.48 5.01
CA HIS A 120 -56.75 -21.31 6.19
C HIS A 120 -58.06 -22.12 6.09
N ILE A 121 -58.70 -22.15 4.91
CA ILE A 121 -59.89 -22.99 4.67
C ILE A 121 -59.53 -24.49 4.76
N ALA A 122 -58.31 -24.87 4.38
CA ALA A 122 -57.81 -26.24 4.51
C ALA A 122 -57.47 -26.67 5.96
N GLY A 123 -57.65 -25.79 6.95
CA GLY A 123 -57.49 -26.10 8.37
C GLY A 123 -56.11 -25.79 8.96
N ILE A 124 -55.24 -25.08 8.23
CA ILE A 124 -53.97 -24.58 8.77
C ILE A 124 -54.24 -23.40 9.71
N SER A 125 -53.71 -23.46 10.93
CA SER A 125 -53.84 -22.37 11.90
C SER A 125 -52.88 -21.22 11.57
N GLU A 126 -53.29 -19.97 11.86
CA GLU A 126 -52.47 -18.78 11.61
C GLU A 126 -51.11 -18.83 12.33
N ALA A 127 -51.07 -19.39 13.55
CA ALA A 127 -49.82 -19.55 14.29
C ALA A 127 -48.85 -20.53 13.61
N PHE A 128 -49.36 -21.62 13.05
CA PHE A 128 -48.54 -22.60 12.32
C PHE A 128 -48.00 -21.99 11.02
N TYR A 129 -48.82 -21.22 10.31
CA TYR A 129 -48.45 -20.52 9.07
C TYR A 129 -47.26 -19.56 9.23
N TRP A 130 -47.17 -18.81 10.34
CA TRP A 130 -46.05 -17.88 10.57
C TRP A 130 -44.81 -18.53 11.20
N SER A 131 -44.97 -19.72 11.78
CA SER A 131 -43.87 -20.45 12.43
C SER A 131 -43.05 -21.33 11.47
N VAL A 132 -43.62 -21.65 10.31
CA VAL A 132 -43.06 -22.50 9.26
C VAL A 132 -42.56 -21.62 8.11
#